data_AF-A0A953DB21-F1
#
_entry.id   AF-A0A953DB21-F1
#
_cell.length_a   1.000
_cell.length_b   1.000
_cell.length_c   1.000
_cell.angle_alpha   90.00
_cell.angle_beta   90.00
_cell.angle_gamma   90.00
#
_symmetry.space_group_name_H-M   'P 1'
#
loop_
_entity.id
_entity.type
_entity.pdbx_description
1 polymer ?
#
loop_
_entity_poly.entity_id
_entity_poly.type
_entity_poly.pdbx_seq_one_letter_code
_entity_poly.pdbx_strand_id
1 'polypeptide(L)'
;MRPDDTRATQQPEAGTLPGKVLMAGVGFMVTGAGWALLSFFRSVDNAPALVWLNAALLVIHLAIGAAVLMRLPFAWFGGLIVVLAGLVGAVANGYFFIAVPELITGLILFLSRAEMHRPRSQPSQPR
;
A
#
# COMPACT_ATOMS: atom_id res chain seq x y z
N MET A 1 37.18 -28.07 21.45
CA MET A 1 36.02 -27.34 20.90
C MET A 1 34.88 -27.48 21.88
N ARG A 2 34.32 -26.36 22.35
CA ARG A 2 33.29 -26.31 23.40
C ARG A 2 31.91 -26.48 22.74
N PRO A 3 30.96 -27.27 23.31
CA PRO A 3 29.64 -27.49 22.71
C PRO A 3 28.70 -26.28 22.68
N ASP A 4 29.17 -25.09 23.10
CA ASP A 4 28.32 -23.93 23.34
C ASP A 4 28.30 -22.93 22.16
N ASP A 5 29.09 -23.17 21.10
CA ASP A 5 29.27 -22.22 19.99
C ASP A 5 28.19 -22.32 18.89
N THR A 6 27.20 -23.21 19.01
CA THR A 6 26.09 -23.35 18.04
C THR A 6 24.86 -22.51 18.37
N ARG A 7 24.89 -21.67 19.41
CA ARG A 7 23.92 -20.58 19.60
C ARG A 7 24.19 -19.39 18.66
N ALA A 8 24.60 -19.67 17.42
CA ALA A 8 24.47 -18.73 16.32
C ALA A 8 22.97 -18.53 16.09
N THR A 9 22.41 -17.58 16.86
CA THR A 9 21.27 -16.74 16.51
C THR A 9 20.37 -17.37 15.44
N GLN A 10 19.57 -18.36 15.85
CA GLN A 10 18.25 -18.53 15.24
C GLN A 10 17.42 -17.32 15.70
N GLN A 11 17.77 -16.16 15.16
CA GLN A 11 16.86 -15.05 15.10
C GLN A 11 15.64 -15.63 14.37
N PRO A 12 14.45 -15.68 14.98
CA PRO A 12 13.29 -16.14 14.25
C PRO A 12 13.24 -15.29 12.99
N GLU A 13 13.26 -15.91 11.81
CA GLU A 13 12.83 -15.25 10.58
C GLU A 13 11.37 -14.89 10.82
N ALA A 14 11.15 -13.77 11.53
CA ALA A 14 9.86 -13.12 11.63
C ALA A 14 9.51 -12.82 10.18
N GLY A 15 8.67 -13.67 9.59
CA GLY A 15 8.48 -13.79 8.15
C GLY A 15 8.48 -12.41 7.50
N THR A 16 9.62 -12.06 6.90
CA THR A 16 9.85 -10.70 6.43
C THR A 16 8.87 -10.44 5.30
N LEU A 17 8.11 -9.34 5.41
CA LEU A 17 7.14 -8.98 4.39
C LEU A 17 7.89 -8.83 3.05
N PRO A 18 7.41 -9.43 1.94
CA PRO A 18 8.11 -9.30 0.66
C PRO A 18 8.28 -7.82 0.32
N GLY A 19 9.49 -7.41 -0.07
CA GLY A 19 9.82 -5.99 -0.25
C GLY A 19 8.87 -5.24 -1.18
N LYS A 20 8.39 -5.88 -2.25
CA LYS A 20 7.38 -5.30 -3.16
C LYS A 20 6.01 -5.09 -2.51
N VAL A 21 5.59 -6.00 -1.63
CA VAL A 21 4.33 -5.87 -0.89
C VAL A 21 4.45 -4.73 0.13
N LEU A 22 5.59 -4.64 0.81
CA LEU A 22 5.89 -3.50 1.70
C LEU A 22 5.86 -2.18 0.93
N MET A 23 6.58 -2.10 -0.19
CA MET A 23 6.60 -0.90 -1.04
C MET A 23 5.21 -0.55 -1.58
N ALA A 24 4.41 -1.54 -2.01
CA ALA A 24 3.04 -1.30 -2.48
C ALA A 24 2.17 -0.73 -1.35
N GLY A 25 2.20 -1.35 -0.16
CA GLY A 25 1.43 -0.91 1.00
C GLY A 25 1.81 0.50 1.45
N VAL A 26 3.11 0.81 1.51
CA VAL A 26 3.61 2.16 1.81
C VAL A 26 3.26 3.15 0.69
N GLY A 27 3.30 2.73 -0.58
CA GLY A 27 2.89 3.55 -1.72
C GLY A 27 1.44 4.03 -1.59
N PHE A 28 0.53 3.16 -1.14
CA PHE A 28 -0.85 3.56 -0.82
C PHE A 28 -0.92 4.60 0.30
N MET A 29 -0.09 4.47 1.35
CA MET A 29 -0.06 5.46 2.44
C MET A 29 0.44 6.83 1.97
N VAL A 30 1.51 6.85 1.17
CA VAL A 30 2.08 8.08 0.59
C VAL A 30 1.10 8.75 -0.37
N THR A 31 0.46 7.96 -1.24
CA THR A 31 -0.56 8.46 -2.18
C THR A 31 -1.77 8.98 -1.42
N GLY A 32 -2.22 8.27 -0.38
CA GLY A 32 -3.25 8.74 0.55
C GLY A 32 -2.92 10.08 1.19
N ALA A 33 -1.68 10.27 1.67
CA ALA A 33 -1.24 11.56 2.21
C ALA A 33 -1.32 12.69 1.18
N GLY A 34 -1.05 12.41 -0.10
CA GLY A 34 -1.26 13.38 -1.17
C GLY A 34 -2.74 13.74 -1.37
N TRP A 35 -3.66 12.79 -1.25
CA TRP A 35 -5.10 13.06 -1.21
C TRP A 35 -5.53 13.87 0.02
N ALA A 36 -4.91 13.63 1.18
CA ALA A 36 -5.13 14.45 2.38
C ALA A 36 -4.72 15.91 2.14
N LEU A 37 -3.56 16.13 1.50
CA LEU A 37 -3.08 17.46 1.17
C LEU A 37 -4.03 18.20 0.21
N LEU A 38 -4.55 17.49 -0.80
CA LEU A 38 -5.59 18.01 -1.69
C LEU A 38 -6.89 18.36 -0.95
N SER A 39 -7.31 17.51 -0.01
CA SER A 39 -8.49 17.77 0.84
C SER A 39 -8.29 19.06 1.64
N PHE A 40 -7.11 19.25 2.24
CA PHE A 40 -6.76 20.47 2.96
C PHE A 40 -6.83 21.72 2.05
N PHE A 41 -6.17 21.72 0.89
CA PHE A 41 -6.22 22.88 -0.01
C PHE A 41 -7.63 23.21 -0.49
N ARG A 42 -8.45 22.20 -0.78
CA ARG A 42 -9.85 22.44 -1.18
C ARG A 42 -10.75 22.93 -0.04
N SER A 43 -10.35 22.69 1.21
CA SER A 43 -11.03 23.26 2.36
C SER A 43 -10.78 24.78 2.44
N VAL A 44 -9.56 25.23 2.11
CA VAL A 44 -9.21 26.65 2.02
C VAL A 44 -9.93 27.34 0.86
N ASP A 45 -10.09 26.66 -0.27
CA ASP A 45 -10.82 27.17 -1.45
C ASP A 45 -12.36 27.17 -1.30
N ASN A 46 -12.91 26.77 -0.15
CA ASN A 46 -14.36 26.60 0.09
C ASN A 46 -15.07 25.67 -0.93
N ALA A 47 -14.42 24.56 -1.31
CA ALA A 47 -14.97 23.56 -2.23
C ALA A 47 -15.37 22.25 -1.49
N PRO A 48 -16.47 22.22 -0.72
CA PRO A 48 -16.77 21.15 0.24
C PRO A 48 -16.94 19.77 -0.40
N ALA A 49 -17.51 19.69 -1.61
CA ALA A 49 -17.67 18.43 -2.32
C ALA A 49 -16.30 17.78 -2.64
N LEU A 50 -15.31 18.59 -3.03
CA LEU A 50 -13.96 18.11 -3.33
C LEU A 50 -13.19 17.74 -2.07
N VAL A 51 -13.42 18.46 -0.95
CA VAL A 51 -12.86 18.10 0.36
C VAL A 51 -13.25 16.67 0.74
N TRP A 52 -14.55 16.37 0.68
CA TRP A 52 -15.08 15.05 1.04
C TRP A 52 -14.63 13.96 0.07
N LEU A 53 -14.62 14.24 -1.24
CA LEU A 53 -14.09 13.31 -2.24
C LEU A 53 -12.63 12.95 -1.96
N ASN A 54 -11.78 13.96 -1.76
CA ASN A 54 -10.36 13.76 -1.49
C ASN A 54 -10.13 13.04 -0.15
N ALA A 55 -10.90 13.37 0.88
CA ALA A 55 -10.85 12.69 2.18
C ALA A 55 -11.28 11.21 2.08
N ALA A 56 -12.32 10.92 1.29
CA ALA A 56 -12.74 9.55 1.01
C ALA A 56 -11.65 8.77 0.29
N LEU A 57 -11.01 9.37 -0.73
CA LEU A 57 -9.88 8.77 -1.44
C LEU A 57 -8.71 8.48 -0.50
N LEU A 58 -8.34 9.42 0.38
CA LEU A 58 -7.36 9.18 1.44
C LEU A 58 -7.71 7.92 2.26
N VAL A 59 -8.93 7.85 2.81
CA VAL A 59 -9.33 6.74 3.70
C VAL A 59 -9.29 5.41 2.96
N ILE A 60 -9.78 5.38 1.73
CA ILE A 60 -9.78 4.19 0.87
C ILE A 60 -8.33 3.75 0.58
N HIS A 61 -7.42 4.68 0.30
CA HIS A 61 -6.00 4.38 0.10
C HIS A 61 -5.38 3.77 1.36
N LEU A 62 -5.64 4.33 2.55
CA LEU A 62 -5.13 3.77 3.80
C LEU A 62 -5.67 2.36 4.06
N ALA A 63 -6.97 2.14 3.82
CA ALA A 63 -7.60 0.84 3.98
C ALA A 63 -7.00 -0.22 3.03
N ILE A 64 -6.79 0.13 1.75
CA ILE A 64 -6.12 -0.75 0.80
C ILE A 64 -4.66 -0.95 1.17
N GLY A 65 -3.92 0.09 1.56
CA GLY A 65 -2.53 -0.03 1.99
C GLY A 65 -2.38 -1.03 3.14
N ALA A 66 -3.26 -0.94 4.14
CA ALA A 66 -3.33 -1.92 5.22
C ALA A 66 -3.68 -3.33 4.71
N ALA A 67 -4.66 -3.47 3.81
CA ALA A 67 -5.02 -4.75 3.20
C ALA A 67 -3.87 -5.39 2.41
N VAL A 68 -3.07 -4.58 1.69
CA VAL A 68 -1.87 -5.00 0.96
C VAL A 68 -0.80 -5.50 1.92
N LEU A 69 -0.52 -4.76 3.00
CA LEU A 69 0.44 -5.18 4.02
C LEU A 69 0.01 -6.47 4.73
N MET A 70 -1.29 -6.64 4.94
CA MET A 70 -1.88 -7.88 5.47
C MET A 70 -1.96 -9.00 4.42
N ARG A 71 -1.68 -8.71 3.14
CA ARG A 71 -1.77 -9.64 2.00
C ARG A 71 -3.16 -10.28 1.89
N LEU A 72 -4.20 -9.47 2.06
CA LEU A 72 -5.59 -9.92 1.91
C LEU A 72 -5.86 -10.30 0.43
N PRO A 73 -6.67 -11.33 0.16
CA PRO A 73 -6.84 -11.89 -1.18
C PRO A 73 -7.42 -10.88 -2.19
N PHE A 74 -8.26 -9.95 -1.72
CA PHE A 74 -8.85 -8.92 -2.55
C PHE A 74 -7.94 -7.70 -2.76
N ALA A 75 -6.86 -7.54 -1.98
CA ALA A 75 -6.07 -6.31 -1.95
C ALA A 75 -5.39 -6.00 -3.29
N TRP A 76 -5.03 -7.02 -4.07
CA TRP A 76 -4.39 -6.82 -5.38
C TRP A 76 -5.36 -6.18 -6.38
N PHE A 77 -6.52 -6.80 -6.58
CA PHE A 77 -7.51 -6.30 -7.53
C PHE A 77 -8.19 -5.02 -7.01
N GLY A 78 -8.55 -4.99 -5.73
CA GLY A 78 -9.13 -3.83 -5.08
C GLY A 78 -8.19 -2.62 -5.11
N GLY A 79 -6.89 -2.82 -4.91
CA GLY A 79 -5.93 -1.73 -5.00
C GLY A 79 -5.77 -1.17 -6.41
N LEU A 80 -5.83 -2.00 -7.46
CA LEU A 80 -5.82 -1.50 -8.84
C LEU A 80 -7.07 -0.67 -9.14
N ILE A 81 -8.24 -1.06 -8.63
CA ILE A 81 -9.46 -0.25 -8.76
C ILE A 81 -9.30 1.10 -8.07
N VAL A 82 -8.74 1.12 -6.85
CA VAL A 82 -8.51 2.35 -6.11
C VAL A 82 -7.54 3.28 -6.84
N VAL A 83 -6.46 2.75 -7.40
CA VAL A 83 -5.53 3.53 -8.23
C VAL A 83 -6.23 4.11 -9.45
N LEU A 84 -7.05 3.33 -10.16
CA LEU A 84 -7.82 3.85 -11.29
C LEU A 84 -8.81 4.94 -10.89
N ALA A 85 -9.51 4.77 -9.77
CA ALA A 85 -10.41 5.79 -9.23
C ALA A 85 -9.64 7.07 -8.85
N GLY A 86 -8.46 6.93 -8.25
CA GLY A 86 -7.55 8.02 -7.94
C GLY A 86 -7.07 8.75 -9.20
N LEU A 87 -6.66 8.02 -10.24
CA LEU A 87 -6.25 8.61 -11.52
C LEU A 87 -7.40 9.35 -12.21
N VAL A 88 -8.61 8.78 -12.22
CA VAL A 88 -9.80 9.46 -12.75
C VAL A 88 -10.09 10.72 -11.95
N GLY A 89 -10.04 10.64 -10.62
CA GLY A 89 -10.20 11.80 -9.73
C GLY A 89 -9.14 12.87 -9.98
N ALA A 90 -7.89 12.47 -10.22
CA ALA A 90 -6.79 13.38 -10.49
C ALA A 90 -6.98 14.12 -11.81
N VAL A 91 -7.27 13.40 -12.90
CA VAL A 91 -7.48 13.97 -14.23
C VAL A 91 -8.71 14.86 -14.26
N ALA A 92 -9.84 14.40 -13.71
CA ALA A 92 -11.09 15.15 -13.71
C ALA A 92 -11.00 16.48 -12.96
N ASN A 93 -10.09 16.60 -11.99
CA ASN A 93 -9.94 17.79 -11.14
C ASN A 93 -8.63 18.55 -11.38
N GLY A 94 -7.84 18.18 -12.40
CA GLY A 94 -6.59 18.85 -12.76
C GLY A 94 -5.42 18.63 -11.78
N TYR A 95 -5.48 17.61 -10.94
CA TYR A 95 -4.43 17.28 -9.95
C TYR A 95 -3.30 16.45 -10.56
N PHE A 96 -2.65 16.92 -11.61
CA PHE A 96 -1.62 16.11 -12.31
C PHE A 96 -0.46 15.66 -11.40
N PHE A 97 -0.18 16.39 -10.32
CA PHE A 97 0.87 16.00 -9.38
C PHE A 97 0.54 14.68 -8.64
N ILE A 98 -0.74 14.39 -8.35
CA ILE A 98 -1.12 13.16 -7.63
C ILE A 98 -1.19 11.95 -8.57
N ALA A 99 -1.31 12.18 -9.88
CA ALA A 99 -1.31 11.11 -10.86
C ALA A 99 0.03 10.33 -10.88
N VAL A 100 1.16 11.00 -10.60
CA VAL A 100 2.47 10.35 -10.56
C VAL A 100 2.58 9.31 -9.43
N PRO A 101 2.33 9.65 -8.14
CA PRO A 101 2.36 8.66 -7.07
C PRO A 101 1.28 7.58 -7.23
N GLU A 102 0.12 7.89 -7.81
CA GLU A 102 -0.90 6.89 -8.19
C GLU A 102 -0.34 5.84 -9.17
N LEU A 103 0.28 6.29 -10.26
CA LEU A 103 0.87 5.40 -11.27
C LEU A 103 1.99 4.54 -10.67
N ILE A 104 2.87 5.14 -9.85
CA ILE A 104 3.96 4.41 -9.20
C ILE A 104 3.40 3.37 -8.23
N THR A 105 2.42 3.75 -7.40
CA THR A 105 1.77 2.83 -6.46
C THR A 105 1.08 1.67 -7.19
N GLY A 106 0.33 1.97 -8.25
CA GLY A 106 -0.32 0.97 -9.10
C GLY A 106 0.67 0.04 -9.79
N LEU A 107 1.78 0.56 -10.31
CA LEU A 107 2.83 -0.24 -10.93
C LEU A 107 3.47 -1.19 -9.92
N ILE A 108 3.85 -0.69 -8.74
CA ILE A 108 4.43 -1.53 -7.68
C ILE A 108 3.44 -2.60 -7.23
N LEU A 109 2.17 -2.26 -7.03
CA LEU A 109 1.12 -3.21 -6.69
C LEU A 109 0.98 -4.28 -7.78
N PHE A 110 0.92 -3.88 -9.05
CA PHE A 110 0.82 -4.80 -10.19
C PHE A 110 1.99 -5.78 -10.21
N LEU A 111 3.22 -5.29 -10.03
CA LEU A 111 4.44 -6.09 -9.97
C LEU A 111 4.55 -6.97 -8.71
N SER A 112 3.78 -6.69 -7.66
CA SER A 112 3.72 -7.47 -6.41
C SER A 112 2.75 -8.66 -6.46
N ARG A 113 2.11 -8.92 -7.61
CA ARG A 113 1.05 -9.93 -7.76
C ARG A 113 1.48 -11.31 -7.27
N ALA A 114 2.65 -11.79 -7.69
CA ALA A 114 3.13 -13.13 -7.34
C ALA A 114 3.37 -13.26 -5.83
N GLU A 115 3.94 -12.23 -5.22
CA GLU A 115 4.23 -12.17 -3.79
C GLU A 115 2.94 -12.06 -2.97
N MET A 116 1.91 -11.37 -3.45
CA MET A 116 0.61 -11.27 -2.77
C MET A 116 -0.08 -12.63 -2.63
N HIS A 117 0.03 -13.49 -3.65
CA HIS A 117 -0.69 -14.78 -3.71
C HIS A 117 0.10 -15.96 -3.14
N ARG A 118 1.38 -15.77 -2.80
CA ARG A 118 2.20 -16.85 -2.20
C ARG A 118 1.64 -17.23 -0.82
N PRO A 119 1.58 -18.51 -0.42
CA PRO A 119 1.27 -18.86 0.96
C PRO A 119 2.28 -18.20 1.92
N ARG A 120 1.83 -17.69 3.08
CA ARG A 120 2.78 -17.34 4.17
C ARG A 120 3.51 -18.63 4.52
N SER A 121 4.84 -18.63 4.43
CA SER A 121 5.68 -19.78 4.77
C SER A 121 5.26 -20.31 6.13
N GLN A 122 4.80 -21.56 6.19
CA GLN A 122 4.60 -22.26 7.46
C GLN A 122 5.96 -22.38 8.14
N PRO A 123 6.08 -22.11 9.45
CA PRO A 123 7.31 -22.39 10.18
C PRO A 123 7.62 -23.87 10.02
N SER A 124 8.84 -24.17 9.57
CA SER A 124 9.35 -25.53 9.43
C SER A 124 9.20 -26.26 10.76
N GLN A 125 8.34 -27.29 10.80
CA GLN A 125 8.25 -28.15 11.96
C GLN A 125 9.61 -28.82 12.18
N PRO A 126 10.19 -28.74 13.39
CA PRO A 126 11.39 -29.50 13.70
C PRO A 126 11.04 -31.00 13.62
N ARG A 127 11.84 -31.76 12.86
CA ARG A 127 11.80 -33.23 12.86
C ARG A 127 12.43 -33.77 14.13
#